data_AF-A0A0A0HMA7-F1
#
_entry.id   AF-A0A0A0HMA7-F1
#
_cell.length_a   1.000
_cell.length_b   1.000
_cell.length_c   1.000
_cell.angle_alpha   90.00
_cell.angle_beta   90.00
_cell.angle_gamma   90.00
#
_symmetry.space_group_name_H-M   'P 1'
#
loop_
_entity.id
_entity.type
_entity.pdbx_description
1 polymer ?
#
loop_
_entity_poly.entity_id
_entity_poly.type
_entity_poly.pdbx_seq_one_letter_code
_entity_poly.pdbx_strand_id
1 'polypeptide(L)'
;MKSAICGVVLLLAGVFAGQAQAQGCGGSYVVQRGDSLSLIADSQYKDAGKWTVIHSANMDQIGQNPNNIRAGMRLRLRCIDGLPTGLDGGTVAPEATLAAAAPLVVAPGNAATRRKINILTGGDFWPFTDKAMPNGGMLAEVVQAAMEAAAPEQGFAIHWVDDWAAHHEPLLSNALLDIGFPWFKPDCESDPETYRCANLLFSESMFEVLMLLFVDKTRPMAFTSDADIQGKTLCRPAGYSTYIFDQHGRNWLKNGVITLKTPTSPGDCLRLLVEGEVDGVVLNEFLGRGKIKELGLEERVVVAQGQPISVDGNHMVVHKSHPDGPALLAVFEKGLAEIRANGTYQKIIDAHMSRVWAGF
;
A
#
# COMPACT_ATOMS: atom_id res chain seq x y z
N MET A 1 -69.10 -50.41 31.76
CA MET A 1 -67.80 -50.01 32.33
C MET A 1 -66.69 -50.51 31.41
N LYS A 2 -66.20 -49.66 30.52
CA LYS A 2 -65.16 -49.97 29.53
C LYS A 2 -63.97 -49.04 29.81
N SER A 3 -62.80 -49.62 30.06
CA SER A 3 -61.54 -48.88 30.14
C SER A 3 -60.81 -49.05 28.81
N ALA A 4 -60.54 -47.94 28.11
CA ALA A 4 -59.70 -47.90 26.93
C ALA A 4 -58.55 -46.93 27.21
N ILE A 5 -57.33 -47.45 27.16
CA ILE A 5 -56.07 -46.70 27.29
C ILE A 5 -55.71 -46.19 25.90
N CYS A 6 -55.72 -44.87 25.69
CA CYS A 6 -55.13 -44.24 24.50
C CYS A 6 -53.79 -43.63 24.90
N GLY A 7 -52.70 -44.21 24.38
CA GLY A 7 -51.36 -43.64 24.46
C GLY A 7 -51.22 -42.48 23.46
N VAL A 8 -50.72 -41.35 23.94
CA VAL A 8 -50.32 -40.21 23.10
C VAL A 8 -48.83 -40.38 22.77
N VAL A 9 -48.53 -40.59 21.49
CA VAL A 9 -47.16 -40.53 20.95
C VAL A 9 -46.86 -39.07 20.61
N LEU A 10 -45.96 -38.43 21.37
CA LEU A 10 -45.38 -37.13 21.01
C LEU A 10 -44.25 -37.36 20.00
N LEU A 11 -44.50 -37.00 18.74
CA LEU A 11 -43.48 -36.87 17.69
C LEU A 11 -42.74 -35.53 17.90
N LEU A 12 -41.54 -35.59 18.46
CA LEU A 12 -40.58 -34.48 18.44
C LEU A 12 -39.90 -34.42 17.07
N ALA A 13 -40.39 -33.53 16.19
CA ALA A 13 -39.69 -33.16 14.97
C ALA A 13 -38.53 -32.21 15.31
N GLY A 14 -37.31 -32.73 15.34
CA GLY A 14 -36.10 -31.93 15.48
C GLY A 14 -35.85 -31.13 14.20
N VAL A 15 -36.04 -29.81 14.26
CA VAL A 15 -35.61 -28.89 13.21
C VAL A 15 -34.10 -28.70 13.37
N PHE A 16 -33.31 -29.46 12.60
CA PHE A 16 -31.90 -29.14 12.39
C PHE A 16 -31.83 -27.92 11.46
N ALA A 17 -31.86 -26.73 12.04
CA ALA A 17 -31.43 -25.53 11.33
C ALA A 17 -29.92 -25.66 11.09
N GLY A 18 -29.54 -26.01 9.86
CA GLY A 18 -28.15 -25.94 9.44
C GLY A 18 -27.67 -24.51 9.59
N GLN A 19 -26.79 -24.25 10.55
CA GLN A 19 -26.09 -22.98 10.63
C GLN A 19 -25.17 -22.91 9.40
N ALA A 20 -25.56 -22.12 8.40
CA ALA A 20 -24.65 -21.69 7.35
C ALA A 20 -23.54 -20.90 8.04
N GLN A 21 -22.39 -21.54 8.26
CA GLN A 21 -21.20 -20.83 8.73
C GLN A 21 -20.87 -19.79 7.65
N ALA A 22 -20.84 -18.51 8.03
CA ALA A 22 -20.39 -17.45 7.15
C ALA A 22 -19.01 -17.84 6.61
N GLN A 23 -18.90 -18.02 5.29
CA GLN A 23 -17.62 -18.35 4.67
C GLN A 23 -16.65 -17.21 4.96
N GLY A 24 -15.50 -17.53 5.55
CA GLY A 24 -14.46 -16.54 5.81
C GLY A 24 -14.03 -15.85 4.52
N CYS A 25 -13.70 -14.56 4.62
CA CYS A 25 -13.18 -13.72 3.55
C CYS A 25 -11.64 -13.62 3.63
N GLY A 26 -11.01 -13.51 2.46
CA GLY A 26 -9.57 -13.64 2.32
C GLY A 26 -9.10 -15.06 2.63
N GLY A 27 -7.79 -15.23 2.78
CA GLY A 27 -7.19 -16.49 3.21
C GLY A 27 -5.95 -16.87 2.40
N SER A 28 -5.61 -18.16 2.42
CA SER A 28 -4.43 -18.71 1.77
C SER A 28 -4.81 -19.50 0.51
N TYR A 29 -4.30 -19.06 -0.63
CA TYR A 29 -4.44 -19.75 -1.92
C TYR A 29 -3.17 -20.54 -2.24
N VAL A 30 -3.30 -21.77 -2.72
CA VAL A 30 -2.17 -22.60 -3.17
C VAL A 30 -2.07 -22.52 -4.69
N VAL A 31 -0.96 -21.98 -5.18
CA VAL A 31 -0.70 -21.80 -6.62
C VAL A 31 -0.77 -23.14 -7.35
N GLN A 32 -1.54 -23.19 -8.42
CA GLN A 32 -1.69 -24.35 -9.30
C GLN A 32 -0.79 -24.24 -10.53
N ARG A 33 -0.57 -25.37 -11.22
CA ARG A 33 0.18 -25.37 -12.48
C ARG A 33 -0.62 -24.60 -13.55
N GLY A 34 0.00 -23.58 -14.14
CA GLY A 34 -0.61 -22.74 -15.17
C GLY A 34 -1.19 -21.42 -14.65
N ASP A 35 -1.18 -21.21 -13.33
CA ASP A 35 -1.60 -19.94 -12.74
C ASP A 35 -0.66 -18.79 -13.15
N SER A 36 -1.26 -17.61 -13.32
CA SER A 36 -0.61 -16.31 -13.24
C SER A 36 -1.32 -15.49 -12.15
N LEU A 37 -0.69 -14.44 -11.62
CA LEU A 37 -1.37 -13.58 -10.63
C LEU A 37 -2.69 -12.99 -11.17
N SER A 38 -2.75 -12.67 -12.46
CA SER A 38 -3.99 -12.20 -13.11
C SER A 38 -5.06 -13.28 -13.21
N LEU A 39 -4.70 -14.53 -13.52
CA LEU A 39 -5.67 -15.64 -13.55
C LEU A 39 -6.19 -15.98 -12.14
N ILE A 40 -5.32 -15.92 -11.13
CA ILE A 40 -5.74 -16.07 -9.74
C ILE A 40 -6.68 -14.92 -9.36
N ALA A 41 -6.33 -13.67 -9.71
CA ALA A 41 -7.16 -12.51 -9.39
C ALA A 41 -8.54 -12.57 -10.07
N ASP A 42 -8.59 -12.98 -11.34
CA ASP A 42 -9.85 -13.21 -12.06
C ASP A 42 -10.71 -14.29 -11.38
N SER A 43 -10.09 -15.42 -11.01
CA SER A 43 -10.81 -16.49 -10.31
C SER A 43 -11.34 -16.06 -8.94
N GLN A 44 -10.50 -15.39 -8.15
CA GLN A 44 -10.70 -15.17 -6.71
C GLN A 44 -11.41 -13.85 -6.38
N TYR A 45 -11.13 -12.79 -7.15
CA TYR A 45 -11.73 -11.46 -6.98
C TYR A 45 -12.67 -11.05 -8.12
N LYS A 46 -12.84 -11.89 -9.14
CA LYS A 46 -13.65 -11.59 -10.35
C LYS A 46 -13.14 -10.40 -11.14
N ASP A 47 -11.84 -10.12 -11.02
CA ASP A 47 -11.17 -9.01 -11.68
C ASP A 47 -9.68 -9.32 -11.83
N ALA A 48 -9.26 -9.61 -13.06
CA ALA A 48 -7.85 -9.86 -13.40
C ALA A 48 -6.93 -8.67 -13.07
N GLY A 49 -7.48 -7.46 -13.01
CA GLY A 49 -6.78 -6.21 -12.66
C GLY A 49 -6.35 -6.12 -11.19
N LYS A 50 -6.88 -6.99 -10.31
CA LYS A 50 -6.50 -7.10 -8.89
C LYS A 50 -5.26 -7.97 -8.64
N TRP A 51 -4.53 -8.34 -9.70
CA TRP A 51 -3.27 -9.10 -9.58
C TRP A 51 -2.22 -8.38 -8.70
N THR A 52 -2.21 -7.05 -8.72
CA THR A 52 -1.32 -6.20 -7.92
C THR A 52 -1.62 -6.28 -6.42
N VAL A 53 -2.89 -6.52 -6.04
CA VAL A 53 -3.28 -6.77 -4.65
C VAL A 53 -2.65 -8.06 -4.15
N ILE A 54 -2.65 -9.10 -5.00
CA ILE A 54 -2.01 -10.38 -4.67
C ILE A 54 -0.49 -10.18 -4.59
N HIS A 55 0.10 -9.48 -5.54
CA HIS A 55 1.55 -9.26 -5.57
C HIS A 55 2.04 -8.49 -4.33
N SER A 56 1.43 -7.34 -4.04
CA SER A 56 1.79 -6.49 -2.88
C SER A 56 1.57 -7.19 -1.54
N ALA A 57 0.61 -8.10 -1.43
CA ALA A 57 0.38 -8.89 -0.20
C ALA A 57 1.40 -10.02 0.01
N ASN A 58 2.20 -10.37 -1.01
CA ASN A 58 3.10 -11.52 -1.02
C ASN A 58 4.51 -11.17 -1.52
N MET A 59 4.91 -9.90 -1.39
CA MET A 59 6.21 -9.43 -1.86
C MET A 59 7.37 -10.14 -1.15
N ASP A 60 7.17 -10.50 0.12
CA ASP A 60 8.10 -11.30 0.93
C ASP A 60 8.46 -12.65 0.29
N GLN A 61 7.58 -13.20 -0.55
CA GLN A 61 7.76 -14.50 -1.22
C GLN A 61 8.02 -14.38 -2.72
N ILE A 62 7.41 -13.40 -3.39
CA ILE A 62 7.47 -13.25 -4.86
C ILE A 62 8.63 -12.34 -5.29
N GLY A 63 8.98 -11.35 -4.46
CA GLY A 63 9.90 -10.28 -4.82
C GLY A 63 9.36 -9.39 -5.95
N GLN A 64 10.22 -8.55 -6.53
CA GLN A 64 9.82 -7.48 -7.47
C GLN A 64 9.12 -8.00 -8.75
N ASN A 65 9.49 -9.18 -9.25
CA ASN A 65 8.90 -9.74 -10.47
C ASN A 65 7.63 -10.54 -10.13
N PRO A 66 6.42 -10.08 -10.52
CA PRO A 66 5.16 -10.75 -10.21
C PRO A 66 5.03 -12.16 -10.82
N ASN A 67 5.87 -12.50 -11.80
CA ASN A 67 5.88 -13.82 -12.45
C ASN A 67 6.67 -14.87 -11.67
N ASN A 68 7.29 -14.53 -10.54
CA ASN A 68 8.07 -15.45 -9.69
C ASN A 68 7.20 -16.40 -8.85
N ILE A 69 5.99 -16.73 -9.29
CA ILE A 69 5.12 -17.71 -8.62
C ILE A 69 5.42 -19.13 -9.08
N ARG A 70 5.23 -20.11 -8.19
CA ARG A 70 5.48 -21.53 -8.46
C ARG A 70 4.35 -22.37 -7.91
N ALA A 71 3.99 -23.44 -8.62
CA ALA A 71 2.98 -24.38 -8.14
C ALA A 71 3.35 -24.89 -6.72
N GLY A 72 2.37 -24.89 -5.83
CA GLY A 72 2.54 -25.22 -4.40
C GLY A 72 2.87 -24.02 -3.50
N MET A 73 3.22 -22.85 -4.04
CA MET A 73 3.41 -21.63 -3.25
C MET A 73 2.09 -21.21 -2.59
N ARG A 74 2.16 -20.76 -1.33
CA ARG A 74 0.98 -20.29 -0.58
C ARG A 74 0.93 -18.76 -0.61
N LEU A 75 -0.05 -18.23 -1.34
CA LEU A 75 -0.30 -16.79 -1.43
C LEU A 75 -1.35 -16.36 -0.42
N ARG A 76 -1.10 -15.25 0.27
CA ARG A 76 -2.05 -14.53 1.11
C ARG A 76 -2.95 -13.68 0.21
N LEU A 77 -4.25 -13.94 0.24
CA LEU A 77 -5.27 -13.16 -0.44
C LEU A 77 -6.04 -12.35 0.61
N ARG A 78 -6.04 -11.04 0.46
CA ARG A 78 -6.73 -10.11 1.36
C ARG A 78 -8.23 -10.19 1.12
N CYS A 79 -9.01 -9.87 2.14
CA CYS A 79 -10.43 -9.62 1.93
C CYS A 79 -10.61 -8.27 1.24
N ILE A 80 -11.17 -8.24 0.03
CA ILE A 80 -11.50 -7.04 -0.73
C ILE A 80 -12.95 -7.19 -1.18
N ASP A 81 -13.82 -6.28 -0.74
CA ASP A 81 -15.27 -6.30 -1.04
C ASP A 81 -15.95 -7.65 -0.79
N GLY A 82 -15.53 -8.34 0.28
CA GLY A 82 -16.08 -9.64 0.65
C GLY A 82 -15.53 -10.84 -0.14
N LEU A 83 -14.51 -10.64 -0.98
CA LEU A 83 -13.84 -11.71 -1.74
C LEU A 83 -12.34 -11.82 -1.41
N PRO A 84 -11.72 -12.99 -1.66
CA PRO A 84 -12.35 -14.29 -1.95
C PRO A 84 -13.03 -14.88 -0.71
N THR A 85 -14.00 -15.77 -0.90
CA THR A 85 -14.59 -16.54 0.20
C THR A 85 -14.13 -17.99 0.20
N GLY A 86 -14.11 -18.62 1.39
CA GLY A 86 -13.92 -20.06 1.52
C GLY A 86 -12.47 -20.56 1.40
N LEU A 87 -11.48 -19.66 1.44
CA LEU A 87 -10.08 -20.05 1.53
C LEU A 87 -9.67 -20.38 2.97
N ASP A 88 -8.68 -21.26 3.10
CA ASP A 88 -8.08 -21.60 4.40
C ASP A 88 -7.55 -20.35 5.10
N GLY A 89 -7.88 -20.19 6.37
CA GLY A 89 -7.47 -19.02 7.16
C GLY A 89 -8.23 -17.74 6.79
N GLY A 90 -9.26 -17.82 5.95
CA GLY A 90 -10.22 -16.73 5.77
C GLY A 90 -10.87 -16.39 7.10
N THR A 91 -10.86 -15.11 7.44
CA THR A 91 -11.53 -14.62 8.66
C THR A 91 -12.97 -14.32 8.32
N VAL A 92 -13.92 -14.59 9.23
CA VAL A 92 -15.27 -14.04 9.06
C VAL A 92 -15.04 -12.54 8.94
N ALA A 93 -15.27 -11.98 7.74
CA ALA A 93 -15.17 -10.54 7.56
C ALA A 93 -16.02 -9.98 8.69
N PRO A 94 -15.48 -9.11 9.55
CA PRO A 94 -16.39 -8.26 10.29
C PRO A 94 -17.35 -7.74 9.23
N GLU A 95 -18.65 -7.70 9.51
CA GLU A 95 -19.44 -6.64 8.91
C GLU A 95 -18.76 -5.35 9.38
N ALA A 96 -17.69 -4.97 8.70
CA ALA A 96 -17.24 -3.62 8.65
C ALA A 96 -18.39 -2.98 7.87
N THR A 97 -19.46 -2.64 8.58
CA THR A 97 -19.90 -1.26 8.49
C THR A 97 -18.61 -0.48 8.65
N LEU A 98 -18.02 -0.13 7.50
CA LEU A 98 -16.89 0.74 7.41
C LEU A 98 -17.35 1.94 8.20
N ALA A 99 -16.96 2.01 9.48
CA ALA A 99 -17.44 3.06 10.35
C ALA A 99 -17.17 4.34 9.60
N ALA A 100 -18.20 5.20 9.50
CA ALA A 100 -18.07 6.46 8.81
C ALA A 100 -16.81 7.11 9.37
N ALA A 101 -15.82 7.27 8.50
CA ALA A 101 -14.51 7.71 8.91
C ALA A 101 -14.67 9.14 9.45
N ALA A 102 -14.47 9.32 10.75
CA ALA A 102 -14.30 10.66 11.28
C ALA A 102 -12.90 11.14 10.81
N PRO A 103 -12.81 12.34 10.21
CA PRO A 103 -11.51 12.92 9.87
C PRO A 103 -10.61 13.00 11.10
N LEU A 104 -9.30 12.85 10.90
CA LEU A 104 -8.33 12.99 11.99
C LEU A 104 -8.38 14.41 12.56
N VAL A 105 -8.66 14.55 13.86
CA VAL A 105 -8.57 15.83 14.56
C VAL A 105 -7.16 15.98 15.13
N VAL A 106 -6.35 16.82 14.50
CA VAL A 106 -4.99 17.13 14.98
C VAL A 106 -5.08 18.12 16.14
N ALA A 107 -4.71 17.67 17.34
CA ALA A 107 -4.67 18.53 18.52
C ALA A 107 -3.44 19.46 18.47
N PRO A 108 -3.58 20.78 18.75
CA PRO A 108 -2.45 21.69 18.83
C PRO A 108 -1.45 21.25 19.91
N GLY A 109 -0.15 21.30 19.58
CA GLY A 109 0.92 21.03 20.54
C GLY A 109 1.08 22.12 21.59
N ASN A 110 1.65 21.76 22.74
CA ASN A 110 2.04 22.70 23.79
C ASN A 110 3.46 22.37 24.31
N ALA A 111 3.91 23.07 25.36
CA ALA A 111 5.25 22.85 25.91
C ALA A 111 5.50 21.40 26.39
N ALA A 112 4.47 20.66 26.80
CA ALA A 112 4.59 19.25 27.16
C ALA A 112 4.76 18.36 25.92
N THR A 113 4.19 18.74 24.78
CA THR A 113 4.38 18.02 23.50
C THR A 113 5.84 17.98 23.07
N ARG A 114 6.60 19.05 23.33
CA ARG A 114 8.05 19.11 23.03
C ARG A 114 8.89 18.07 23.77
N ARG A 115 8.36 17.44 24.82
CA ARG A 115 9.08 16.39 25.57
C ARG A 115 8.79 14.98 25.06
N LYS A 116 7.83 14.84 24.14
CA LYS A 116 7.46 13.57 23.52
C LYS A 116 8.35 13.28 22.31
N ILE A 117 8.27 12.07 21.77
CA ILE A 117 8.74 11.77 20.41
C ILE A 117 7.81 12.46 19.40
N ASN A 118 8.33 13.40 18.63
CA ASN A 118 7.61 14.19 17.64
C ASN A 118 7.80 13.57 16.26
N ILE A 119 6.73 12.97 15.77
CA ILE A 119 6.69 12.25 14.51
C ILE A 119 6.11 13.16 13.43
N LEU A 120 6.83 13.37 12.34
CA LEU A 120 6.44 14.21 11.23
C LEU A 120 5.72 13.40 10.14
N THR A 121 4.63 13.95 9.61
CA THR A 121 3.99 13.46 8.39
C THR A 121 3.34 14.60 7.61
N GLY A 122 2.70 14.30 6.49
CA GLY A 122 2.00 15.25 5.61
C GLY A 122 0.78 14.62 4.95
N GLY A 123 -0.14 15.45 4.44
CA GLY A 123 -1.30 15.03 3.66
C GLY A 123 -1.03 14.83 2.16
N ASP A 124 -2.10 14.74 1.38
CA ASP A 124 -2.09 14.59 -0.10
C ASP A 124 -1.31 13.38 -0.61
N PHE A 125 -1.17 12.34 0.21
CA PHE A 125 -0.50 11.09 -0.17
C PHE A 125 -1.41 9.88 0.05
N TRP A 126 -2.65 10.01 -0.43
CA TRP A 126 -3.64 8.93 -0.42
C TRP A 126 -3.11 7.67 -1.14
N PRO A 127 -3.33 6.46 -0.59
CA PRO A 127 -4.11 6.12 0.62
C PRO A 127 -3.27 6.07 1.90
N PHE A 128 -2.00 6.47 1.83
CA PHE A 128 -1.02 6.28 2.90
C PHE A 128 -1.18 7.31 4.01
N THR A 129 -1.14 8.60 3.65
CA THR A 129 -1.30 9.71 4.61
C THR A 129 -2.13 10.83 4.02
N ASP A 130 -3.28 11.08 4.63
CA ASP A 130 -4.20 12.15 4.29
C ASP A 130 -5.16 12.41 5.47
N LYS A 131 -5.28 13.66 5.93
CA LYS A 131 -6.13 14.03 7.08
C LYS A 131 -7.62 13.72 6.82
N ALA A 132 -8.04 13.71 5.55
CA ALA A 132 -9.42 13.39 5.16
C ALA A 132 -9.71 11.88 5.24
N MET A 133 -8.69 11.03 5.33
CA MET A 133 -8.85 9.58 5.44
C MET A 133 -9.14 9.15 6.88
N PRO A 134 -9.86 8.02 7.07
CA PRO A 134 -9.99 7.41 8.38
C PRO A 134 -8.63 7.28 9.06
N ASN A 135 -8.54 7.78 10.30
CA ASN A 135 -7.32 7.75 11.11
C ASN A 135 -6.08 8.37 10.44
N GLY A 136 -6.28 9.27 9.46
CA GLY A 136 -5.19 9.91 8.72
C GLY A 136 -4.61 9.06 7.59
N GLY A 137 -5.21 7.91 7.27
CA GLY A 137 -4.75 7.01 6.20
C GLY A 137 -3.98 5.79 6.72
N MET A 138 -3.66 4.88 5.79
CA MET A 138 -3.15 3.55 6.11
C MET A 138 -1.84 3.59 6.91
N LEU A 139 -0.88 4.42 6.52
CA LEU A 139 0.42 4.48 7.20
C LEU A 139 0.38 5.34 8.45
N ALA A 140 -0.49 6.36 8.50
CA ALA A 140 -0.71 7.11 9.73
C ALA A 140 -1.28 6.21 10.84
N GLU A 141 -2.24 5.34 10.51
CA GLU A 141 -2.81 4.38 11.47
C GLU A 141 -1.81 3.29 11.86
N VAL A 142 -0.99 2.79 10.93
CA VAL A 142 0.10 1.85 11.25
C VAL A 142 1.10 2.48 12.22
N VAL A 143 1.52 3.73 11.99
CA VAL A 143 2.46 4.44 12.86
C VAL A 143 1.85 4.70 14.23
N GLN A 144 0.58 5.15 14.28
CA GLN A 144 -0.15 5.33 15.53
C GLN A 144 -0.17 4.03 16.34
N ALA A 145 -0.61 2.92 15.73
CA ALA A 145 -0.73 1.63 16.41
C ALA A 145 0.63 1.07 16.85
N ALA A 146 1.68 1.21 16.03
CA ALA A 146 3.02 0.78 16.37
C ALA A 146 3.57 1.56 17.58
N MET A 147 3.41 2.89 17.60
CA MET A 147 3.90 3.70 18.70
C MET A 147 3.10 3.51 19.99
N GLU A 148 1.79 3.25 19.90
CA GLU A 148 0.95 2.84 21.03
C GLU A 148 1.38 1.50 21.62
N ALA A 149 1.67 0.50 20.77
CA ALA A 149 2.17 -0.80 21.21
C ALA A 149 3.56 -0.67 21.87
N ALA A 150 4.45 0.12 21.28
CA ALA A 150 5.79 0.35 21.82
C ALA A 150 5.78 1.07 23.18
N ALA A 151 4.75 1.89 23.43
CA ALA A 151 4.51 2.64 24.67
C ALA A 151 5.77 3.37 25.21
N PRO A 152 6.38 4.29 24.43
CA PRO A 152 7.56 5.02 24.89
C PRO A 152 7.25 5.82 26.16
N GLU A 153 8.19 5.84 27.13
CA GLU A 153 7.99 6.49 28.44
C GLU A 153 7.63 7.97 28.32
N GLN A 154 8.26 8.69 27.37
CA GLN A 154 7.98 10.08 27.08
C GLN A 154 6.71 10.31 26.23
N GLY A 155 6.07 9.25 25.75
CA GLY A 155 4.96 9.30 24.80
C GLY A 155 5.37 9.81 23.42
N PHE A 156 4.39 9.97 22.52
CA PHE A 156 4.61 10.49 21.17
C PHE A 156 3.49 11.45 20.73
N ALA A 157 3.75 12.19 19.64
CA ALA A 157 2.79 13.04 18.94
C ALA A 157 3.09 13.04 17.44
N ILE A 158 2.03 12.98 16.61
CA ILE A 158 2.14 13.07 15.15
C ILE A 158 1.80 14.50 14.72
N HIS A 159 2.70 15.11 13.95
CA HIS A 159 2.61 16.48 13.44
C HIS A 159 2.48 16.46 11.93
N TRP A 160 1.56 17.28 11.41
CA TRP A 160 1.25 17.32 9.99
C TRP A 160 1.77 18.59 9.34
N VAL A 161 2.75 18.45 8.46
CA VAL A 161 3.30 19.52 7.63
C VAL A 161 3.16 19.09 6.17
N ASP A 162 2.28 19.76 5.43
CA ASP A 162 1.96 19.40 4.04
C ASP A 162 3.05 19.88 3.05
N ASP A 163 4.00 20.71 3.53
CA ASP A 163 5.24 21.00 2.82
C ASP A 163 6.23 19.82 2.97
N TRP A 164 6.12 18.85 2.07
CA TRP A 164 6.99 17.68 2.01
C TRP A 164 8.48 18.02 1.82
N ALA A 165 8.81 19.15 1.17
CA ALA A 165 10.20 19.56 1.00
C ALA A 165 10.82 19.97 2.34
N ALA A 166 10.01 20.56 3.23
CA ALA A 166 10.44 20.99 4.56
C ALA A 166 10.78 19.83 5.50
N HIS A 167 10.30 18.61 5.23
CA HIS A 167 10.47 17.47 6.14
C HIS A 167 11.92 17.14 6.37
N HIS A 168 12.70 16.98 5.31
CA HIS A 168 14.13 16.69 5.46
C HIS A 168 14.88 17.93 5.96
N GLU A 169 14.63 19.08 5.34
CA GLU A 169 15.26 20.36 5.64
C GLU A 169 14.19 21.45 5.76
N PRO A 170 14.01 22.14 6.90
CA PRO A 170 14.85 22.10 8.09
C PRO A 170 14.35 21.18 9.20
N LEU A 171 13.21 20.48 9.02
CA LEU A 171 12.48 19.91 10.16
C LEU A 171 13.22 18.76 10.83
N LEU A 172 13.63 17.75 10.06
CA LEU A 172 14.37 16.60 10.60
C LEU A 172 15.87 16.91 10.78
N SER A 173 16.48 17.66 9.87
CA SER A 173 17.92 17.98 9.93
C SER A 173 18.33 18.80 11.15
N ASN A 174 17.45 19.70 11.60
CA ASN A 174 17.65 20.51 12.79
C ASN A 174 16.95 19.94 14.04
N ALA A 175 16.45 18.70 13.98
CA ALA A 175 15.73 18.04 15.06
C ALA A 175 14.57 18.90 15.63
N LEU A 176 13.87 19.66 14.75
CA LEU A 176 12.64 20.35 15.12
C LEU A 176 11.49 19.35 15.28
N LEU A 177 11.58 18.24 14.55
CA LEU A 177 10.82 17.01 14.72
C LEU A 177 11.82 15.84 14.70
N ASP A 178 11.48 14.75 15.37
CA ASP A 178 12.45 13.70 15.71
C ASP A 178 12.57 12.66 14.59
N ILE A 179 11.44 12.13 14.10
CA ILE A 179 11.36 11.11 13.04
C ILE A 179 10.21 11.44 12.09
N GLY A 180 10.19 10.94 10.85
CA GLY A 180 9.15 11.28 9.87
C GLY A 180 8.73 10.15 8.94
N PHE A 181 7.54 10.27 8.33
CA PHE A 181 6.99 9.27 7.41
C PHE A 181 5.88 9.80 6.47
N PRO A 182 5.53 9.04 5.43
CA PRO A 182 6.28 7.94 4.83
C PRO A 182 7.27 8.45 3.77
N TRP A 183 8.48 7.90 3.76
CA TRP A 183 9.48 8.22 2.74
C TRP A 183 9.98 6.98 2.01
N PHE A 184 10.12 7.09 0.70
CA PHE A 184 10.74 6.04 -0.10
C PHE A 184 12.25 6.04 0.09
N LYS A 185 12.79 4.83 0.31
CA LYS A 185 14.22 4.56 0.38
C LYS A 185 14.76 4.30 -1.03
N PRO A 186 15.66 5.15 -1.57
CA PRO A 186 16.34 4.86 -2.84
C PRO A 186 17.29 3.66 -2.69
N ASP A 187 17.83 3.20 -3.82
CA ASP A 187 18.93 2.23 -3.85
C ASP A 187 20.23 2.88 -3.34
N CYS A 188 20.37 2.95 -2.00
CA CYS A 188 21.51 3.57 -1.34
C CYS A 188 22.81 2.76 -1.46
N GLU A 189 22.74 1.50 -1.88
CA GLU A 189 23.94 0.72 -2.19
C GLU A 189 24.54 1.15 -3.53
N SER A 190 23.68 1.39 -4.53
CA SER A 190 24.12 1.82 -5.87
C SER A 190 24.37 3.32 -5.98
N ASP A 191 23.64 4.16 -5.26
CA ASP A 191 23.74 5.64 -5.33
C ASP A 191 23.71 6.29 -3.92
N PRO A 192 24.79 6.12 -3.13
CA PRO A 192 24.85 6.58 -1.74
C PRO A 192 24.82 8.11 -1.59
N GLU A 193 25.15 8.85 -2.65
CA GLU A 193 25.28 10.31 -2.66
C GLU A 193 23.95 11.05 -2.79
N THR A 194 22.85 10.34 -3.11
CA THR A 194 21.53 10.96 -3.09
C THR A 194 21.25 11.51 -1.68
N TYR A 195 20.63 12.68 -1.59
CA TYR A 195 20.41 13.36 -0.30
C TYR A 195 19.81 12.42 0.76
N ARG A 196 18.82 11.61 0.39
CA ARG A 196 18.15 10.66 1.29
C ARG A 196 19.12 9.60 1.81
N CYS A 197 19.95 9.02 0.95
CA CYS A 197 20.93 8.01 1.35
C CYS A 197 22.07 8.60 2.17
N ALA A 198 22.53 9.80 1.81
CA ALA A 198 23.60 10.50 2.51
C ALA A 198 23.17 10.93 3.92
N ASN A 199 21.93 11.39 4.10
CA ASN A 199 21.52 12.12 5.30
C ASN A 199 20.49 11.42 6.19
N LEU A 200 19.81 10.36 5.72
CA LEU A 200 18.75 9.71 6.50
C LEU A 200 19.11 8.28 6.89
N LEU A 201 18.59 7.85 8.04
CA LEU A 201 18.42 6.45 8.41
C LEU A 201 16.96 6.07 8.16
N PHE A 202 16.74 4.80 7.83
CA PHE A 202 15.43 4.25 7.46
C PHE A 202 15.07 3.10 8.39
N SER A 203 13.79 3.01 8.76
CA SER A 203 13.21 1.79 9.32
C SER A 203 13.15 0.67 8.27
N GLU A 204 12.74 -0.52 8.67
CA GLU A 204 12.10 -1.52 7.82
C GLU A 204 10.89 -0.92 7.11
N SER A 205 10.50 -1.53 5.98
CA SER A 205 9.34 -1.05 5.24
C SER A 205 8.05 -1.30 6.03
N MET A 206 7.24 -0.25 6.15
CA MET A 206 5.88 -0.37 6.66
C MET A 206 4.98 -1.02 5.62
N PHE A 207 5.10 -0.58 4.37
CA PHE A 207 4.29 -1.03 3.25
C PHE A 207 5.02 -0.74 1.93
N GLU A 208 4.98 -1.69 1.01
CA GLU A 208 5.57 -1.56 -0.32
C GLU A 208 4.51 -1.20 -1.36
N VAL A 209 4.77 -0.17 -2.14
CA VAL A 209 3.89 0.29 -3.23
C VAL A 209 4.49 0.00 -4.59
N LEU A 210 3.65 -0.41 -5.53
CA LEU A 210 4.05 -0.60 -6.92
C LEU A 210 4.09 0.74 -7.65
N MET A 211 5.21 1.03 -8.29
CA MET A 211 5.28 2.07 -9.32
C MET A 211 4.92 1.43 -10.66
N LEU A 212 3.76 1.78 -11.20
CA LEU A 212 3.21 1.17 -12.39
C LEU A 212 3.41 2.05 -13.62
N LEU A 213 3.44 1.40 -14.77
CA LEU A 213 3.41 2.05 -16.08
C LEU A 213 1.98 2.02 -16.60
N PHE A 214 1.36 3.19 -16.77
CA PHE A 214 0.03 3.35 -17.33
C PHE A 214 0.13 3.72 -18.81
N VAL A 215 -0.66 3.06 -19.66
CA VAL A 215 -0.60 3.17 -21.12
C VAL A 215 -2.01 3.36 -21.70
N ASP A 216 -2.11 4.02 -22.87
CA ASP A 216 -3.37 4.14 -23.61
C ASP A 216 -3.69 2.79 -24.28
N LYS A 217 -4.87 2.21 -24.01
CA LYS A 217 -5.34 0.94 -24.60
C LYS A 217 -5.29 0.94 -26.14
N THR A 218 -5.40 2.12 -26.77
CA THR A 218 -5.33 2.28 -28.24
C THR A 218 -3.90 2.25 -28.80
N ARG A 219 -2.90 2.43 -27.93
CA ARG A 219 -1.46 2.35 -28.24
C ARG A 219 -0.78 1.48 -27.17
N PRO A 220 -1.12 0.18 -27.11
CA PRO A 220 -0.70 -0.67 -26.01
C PRO A 220 0.83 -0.83 -26.00
N MET A 221 1.38 -0.87 -24.79
CA MET A 221 2.78 -1.16 -24.55
C MET A 221 2.87 -2.09 -23.33
N ALA A 222 3.71 -3.12 -23.45
CA ALA A 222 4.04 -4.01 -22.34
C ALA A 222 5.33 -3.53 -21.68
N PHE A 223 5.53 -3.92 -20.42
CA PHE A 223 6.80 -3.77 -19.71
C PHE A 223 7.13 -5.09 -19.04
N THR A 224 7.72 -6.00 -19.81
CA THR A 224 8.16 -7.32 -19.36
C THR A 224 9.65 -7.35 -19.02
N SER A 225 10.42 -6.45 -19.62
CA SER A 225 11.84 -6.26 -19.38
C SER A 225 12.27 -4.82 -19.67
N ASP A 226 13.45 -4.43 -19.20
CA ASP A 226 14.01 -3.10 -19.45
C ASP A 226 14.19 -2.76 -20.93
N ALA A 227 14.33 -3.78 -21.80
CA ALA A 227 14.44 -3.57 -23.25
C ALA A 227 13.15 -2.97 -23.86
N ASP A 228 11.99 -3.20 -23.24
CA ASP A 228 10.69 -2.74 -23.76
C ASP A 228 10.54 -1.21 -23.68
N ILE A 229 11.34 -0.55 -22.82
CA ILE A 229 11.27 0.90 -22.59
C ILE A 229 12.20 1.71 -23.49
N GLN A 230 13.07 1.05 -24.26
CA GLN A 230 14.11 1.74 -25.03
C GLN A 230 13.51 2.70 -26.06
N GLY A 231 13.95 3.96 -26.01
CA GLY A 231 13.51 5.03 -26.89
C GLY A 231 12.12 5.59 -26.59
N LYS A 232 11.47 5.13 -25.51
CA LYS A 232 10.13 5.60 -25.13
C LYS A 232 10.15 6.97 -24.46
N THR A 233 9.06 7.70 -24.65
CA THR A 233 8.78 8.94 -23.93
C THR A 233 7.84 8.64 -22.78
N LEU A 234 8.33 8.77 -21.55
CA LEU A 234 7.53 8.58 -20.34
C LEU A 234 7.10 9.91 -19.73
N CYS A 235 6.09 9.88 -18.87
CA CYS A 235 5.67 11.02 -18.07
C CYS A 235 5.72 10.73 -16.58
N ARG A 236 6.25 11.67 -15.81
CA ARG A 236 6.17 11.68 -14.34
C ARG A 236 6.13 13.13 -13.85
N PRO A 237 5.25 13.50 -12.90
CA PRO A 237 5.07 14.90 -12.51
C PRO A 237 6.34 15.57 -11.97
N ALA A 238 6.45 16.88 -12.15
CA ALA A 238 7.49 17.68 -11.55
C ALA A 238 7.49 17.55 -10.02
N GLY A 239 8.69 17.54 -9.41
CA GLY A 239 8.88 17.34 -7.97
C GLY A 239 8.81 15.89 -7.51
N TYR A 240 8.37 14.96 -8.35
CA TYR A 240 8.40 13.54 -8.01
C TYR A 240 9.81 12.99 -8.23
N SER A 241 10.23 12.09 -7.34
CA SER A 241 11.56 11.50 -7.46
C SER A 241 11.70 10.66 -8.75
N THR A 242 12.85 10.75 -9.38
CA THR A 242 13.21 10.03 -10.62
C THR A 242 14.20 8.88 -10.41
N TYR A 243 14.65 8.60 -9.17
CA TYR A 243 15.65 7.53 -8.92
C TYR A 243 15.20 6.17 -9.46
N ILE A 244 13.88 5.93 -9.51
CA ILE A 244 13.29 4.69 -10.02
C ILE A 244 13.73 4.36 -11.45
N PHE A 245 14.12 5.35 -12.26
CA PHE A 245 14.58 5.13 -13.62
C PHE A 245 16.07 4.77 -13.71
N ASP A 246 16.85 5.06 -12.68
CA ASP A 246 18.31 4.88 -12.70
C ASP A 246 18.82 3.84 -11.68
N GLN A 247 17.98 3.38 -10.75
CA GLN A 247 18.34 2.38 -9.75
C GLN A 247 18.64 0.99 -10.33
N HIS A 248 19.32 0.14 -9.54
CA HIS A 248 19.65 -1.23 -9.90
C HIS A 248 20.39 -1.38 -11.25
N GLY A 249 21.21 -0.39 -11.61
CA GLY A 249 22.02 -0.39 -12.83
C GLY A 249 21.30 0.04 -14.11
N ARG A 250 20.00 0.34 -14.05
CA ARG A 250 19.20 0.72 -15.24
C ARG A 250 19.69 1.97 -15.94
N ASN A 251 20.03 3.01 -15.18
CA ASN A 251 20.55 4.29 -15.68
C ASN A 251 19.75 4.84 -16.89
N TRP A 252 18.43 4.69 -16.93
CA TRP A 252 17.65 5.03 -18.12
C TRP A 252 17.65 6.52 -18.44
N LEU A 253 17.59 7.38 -17.43
CA LEU A 253 17.68 8.83 -17.63
C LEU A 253 19.12 9.25 -17.82
N LYS A 254 20.03 8.74 -16.98
CA LYS A 254 21.47 9.06 -17.04
C LYS A 254 22.06 8.77 -18.42
N ASN A 255 21.62 7.69 -19.08
CA ASN A 255 22.13 7.27 -20.39
C ASN A 255 21.22 7.65 -21.57
N GLY A 256 20.13 8.40 -21.35
CA GLY A 256 19.21 8.80 -22.42
C GLY A 256 18.47 7.63 -23.08
N VAL A 257 18.23 6.53 -22.36
CA VAL A 257 17.44 5.37 -22.83
C VAL A 257 15.97 5.76 -23.01
N ILE A 258 15.46 6.68 -22.18
CA ILE A 258 14.11 7.23 -22.26
C ILE A 258 14.14 8.75 -22.34
N THR A 259 13.05 9.34 -22.85
CA THR A 259 12.75 10.77 -22.67
C THR A 259 11.70 10.93 -21.56
N LEU A 260 11.86 11.88 -20.65
CA LEU A 260 10.90 12.12 -19.56
C LEU A 260 10.25 13.50 -19.70
N LYS A 261 8.91 13.53 -19.81
CA LYS A 261 8.11 14.75 -19.68
C LYS A 261 7.67 14.93 -18.22
N THR A 262 7.78 16.15 -17.69
CA THR A 262 7.55 16.47 -16.28
C THR A 262 6.56 17.62 -16.08
N PRO A 263 5.28 17.48 -16.49
CA PRO A 263 4.27 18.50 -16.21
C PRO A 263 3.99 18.59 -14.70
N THR A 264 3.23 19.59 -14.27
CA THR A 264 3.06 19.90 -12.84
C THR A 264 2.21 18.89 -12.08
N SER A 265 1.24 18.22 -12.72
CA SER A 265 0.32 17.29 -12.03
C SER A 265 0.27 15.88 -12.64
N PRO A 266 -0.10 14.85 -11.85
CA PRO A 266 -0.41 13.51 -12.38
C PRO A 266 -1.48 13.52 -13.48
N GLY A 267 -2.49 14.40 -13.36
CA GLY A 267 -3.55 14.52 -14.35
C GLY A 267 -3.07 15.08 -15.69
N ASP A 268 -2.09 15.97 -15.69
CA ASP A 268 -1.44 16.44 -16.91
C ASP A 268 -0.70 15.30 -17.63
N CYS A 269 -0.03 14.42 -16.88
CA CYS A 269 0.60 13.24 -17.48
C CYS A 269 -0.41 12.32 -18.16
N LEU A 270 -1.57 12.07 -17.53
CA LEU A 270 -2.63 11.25 -18.13
C LEU A 270 -3.26 11.92 -19.35
N ARG A 271 -3.38 13.25 -19.38
CA ARG A 271 -3.79 14.00 -20.59
C ARG A 271 -2.81 13.82 -21.74
N LEU A 272 -1.51 14.05 -21.49
CA LEU A 272 -0.46 13.84 -22.49
C LEU A 272 -0.47 12.40 -23.03
N LEU A 273 -0.77 11.42 -22.18
CA LEU A 273 -0.86 10.02 -22.59
C LEU A 273 -1.99 9.81 -23.60
N VAL A 274 -3.18 10.31 -23.33
CA VAL A 274 -4.33 10.16 -24.22
C VAL A 274 -4.25 11.04 -25.47
N GLU A 275 -3.46 12.11 -25.43
CA GLU A 275 -3.11 12.93 -26.61
C GLU A 275 -2.05 12.27 -27.50
N GLY A 276 -1.38 11.21 -27.01
CA GLY A 276 -0.31 10.53 -27.75
C GLY A 276 1.04 11.23 -27.65
N GLU A 277 1.19 12.18 -26.74
CA GLU A 277 2.40 12.95 -26.50
C GLU A 277 3.44 12.21 -25.65
N VAL A 278 3.04 11.14 -24.97
CA VAL A 278 3.90 10.20 -24.24
C VAL A 278 3.44 8.76 -24.48
N ASP A 279 4.37 7.82 -24.42
CA ASP A 279 4.11 6.37 -24.56
C ASP A 279 3.57 5.76 -23.25
N GLY A 280 3.90 6.34 -22.10
CA GLY A 280 3.44 5.83 -20.80
C GLY A 280 3.60 6.82 -19.66
N VAL A 281 2.82 6.63 -18.61
CA VAL A 281 2.81 7.45 -17.39
C VAL A 281 3.25 6.61 -16.21
N VAL A 282 4.23 7.07 -15.43
CA VAL A 282 4.79 6.32 -14.29
C VAL A 282 4.36 6.95 -12.98
N LEU A 283 3.43 6.29 -12.30
CA LEU A 283 2.86 6.72 -11.03
C LEU A 283 2.81 5.54 -10.06
N ASN A 284 2.69 5.83 -8.77
CA ASN A 284 2.30 4.78 -7.83
C ASN A 284 0.90 4.28 -8.19
N GLU A 285 0.64 3.00 -7.92
CA GLU A 285 -0.59 2.32 -8.32
C GLU A 285 -1.85 3.08 -7.93
N PHE A 286 -1.94 3.45 -6.65
CA PHE A 286 -3.16 4.03 -6.09
C PHE A 286 -3.45 5.42 -6.68
N LEU A 287 -2.44 6.29 -6.74
CA LEU A 287 -2.58 7.61 -7.33
C LEU A 287 -2.93 7.53 -8.83
N GLY A 288 -2.27 6.64 -9.57
CA GLY A 288 -2.54 6.46 -10.99
C GLY A 288 -3.98 6.03 -11.25
N ARG A 289 -4.45 4.97 -10.58
CA ARG A 289 -5.84 4.50 -10.68
C ARG A 289 -6.84 5.56 -10.23
N GLY A 290 -6.57 6.23 -9.11
CA GLY A 290 -7.42 7.29 -8.59
C GLY A 290 -7.60 8.44 -9.57
N LYS A 291 -6.50 8.89 -10.22
CA LYS A 291 -6.56 9.96 -11.23
C LYS A 291 -7.16 9.52 -12.55
N ILE A 292 -7.00 8.26 -12.95
CA ILE A 292 -7.72 7.70 -14.11
C ILE A 292 -9.23 7.78 -13.87
N LYS A 293 -9.70 7.39 -12.68
CA LYS A 293 -11.11 7.49 -12.29
C LYS A 293 -11.61 8.94 -12.23
N GLU A 294 -10.86 9.83 -11.57
CA GLU A 294 -11.21 11.25 -11.47
C GLU A 294 -11.39 11.91 -12.85
N LEU A 295 -10.61 11.48 -13.84
CA LEU A 295 -10.64 12.02 -15.21
C LEU A 295 -11.58 11.26 -16.15
N GLY A 296 -12.25 10.19 -15.70
CA GLY A 296 -13.14 9.37 -16.55
C GLY A 296 -12.39 8.61 -17.65
N LEU A 297 -11.18 8.12 -17.36
CA LEU A 297 -10.28 7.48 -18.32
C LEU A 297 -10.20 5.94 -18.18
N GLU A 298 -11.04 5.32 -17.37
CA GLU A 298 -11.02 3.88 -17.05
C GLU A 298 -11.13 2.99 -18.29
N GLU A 299 -11.93 3.43 -19.26
CA GLU A 299 -12.10 2.70 -20.51
C GLU A 299 -10.93 2.85 -21.49
N ARG A 300 -10.01 3.80 -21.22
CA ARG A 300 -8.95 4.16 -22.16
C ARG A 300 -7.55 3.92 -21.63
N VAL A 301 -7.31 4.04 -20.33
CA VAL A 301 -5.98 3.92 -19.73
C VAL A 301 -5.91 2.65 -18.89
N VAL A 302 -4.87 1.85 -19.09
CA VAL A 302 -4.62 0.61 -18.35
C VAL A 302 -3.21 0.58 -17.80
N VAL A 303 -2.99 -0.29 -16.82
CA VAL A 303 -1.63 -0.71 -16.44
C VAL A 303 -1.06 -1.55 -17.60
N ALA A 304 0.19 -1.27 -17.97
CA ALA A 304 0.94 -2.05 -18.94
C ALA A 304 1.02 -3.52 -18.50
N GLN A 305 0.92 -4.44 -19.46
CA GLN A 305 1.14 -5.86 -19.17
C GLN A 305 2.60 -6.10 -18.78
N GLY A 306 2.84 -6.92 -17.75
CA GLY A 306 4.19 -7.30 -17.32
C GLY A 306 4.45 -6.99 -15.85
N GLN A 307 5.59 -6.36 -15.56
CA GLN A 307 6.08 -6.07 -14.21
C GLN A 307 5.89 -4.58 -13.85
N PRO A 308 5.92 -4.20 -12.56
CA PRO A 308 6.03 -2.79 -12.17
C PRO A 308 7.39 -2.20 -12.57
N ILE A 309 7.46 -0.87 -12.74
CA ILE A 309 8.72 -0.13 -12.93
C ILE A 309 9.63 -0.28 -11.70
N SER A 310 9.02 -0.22 -10.51
CA SER A 310 9.70 -0.48 -9.25
C SER A 310 8.71 -0.89 -8.16
N VAL A 311 9.25 -1.46 -7.09
CA VAL A 311 8.55 -1.70 -5.83
C VAL A 311 9.25 -0.86 -4.79
N ASP A 312 8.54 0.11 -4.23
CA ASP A 312 9.14 1.11 -3.35
C ASP A 312 8.56 0.95 -1.94
N GLY A 313 9.45 0.75 -0.96
CA GLY A 313 9.08 0.66 0.44
C GLY A 313 8.79 2.03 1.05
N ASN A 314 7.75 2.13 1.87
CA ASN A 314 7.48 3.29 2.71
C ASN A 314 8.09 3.11 4.09
N HIS A 315 8.95 4.04 4.49
CA HIS A 315 9.73 3.93 5.72
C HIS A 315 9.47 5.11 6.66
N MET A 316 9.66 4.86 7.95
CA MET A 316 10.05 5.91 8.89
C MET A 316 11.48 6.33 8.58
N VAL A 317 11.77 7.62 8.74
CA VAL A 317 13.11 8.17 8.57
C VAL A 317 13.51 9.04 9.74
N VAL A 318 14.80 9.13 9.97
CA VAL A 318 15.41 10.09 10.88
C VAL A 318 16.66 10.66 10.24
N HIS A 319 16.96 11.93 10.49
CA HIS A 319 18.20 12.51 10.02
C HIS A 319 19.40 11.92 10.78
N LYS A 320 20.50 11.62 10.10
CA LYS A 320 21.71 11.01 10.68
C LYS A 320 22.39 11.88 11.74
N SER A 321 22.18 13.20 11.72
CA SER A 321 22.68 14.11 12.76
C SER A 321 21.90 14.01 14.08
N HIS A 322 20.72 13.38 14.08
CA HIS A 322 19.91 13.27 15.28
C HIS A 322 20.58 12.33 16.29
N PRO A 323 20.97 12.81 17.48
CA PRO A 323 21.78 12.02 18.43
C PRO A 323 21.06 10.74 18.88
N ASP A 324 19.74 10.80 19.05
CA ASP A 324 18.91 9.66 19.45
C ASP A 324 18.26 8.93 18.26
N GLY A 325 18.61 9.28 17.02
CA GLY A 325 17.89 8.82 15.82
C GLY A 325 17.75 7.29 15.72
N PRO A 326 18.85 6.51 15.83
CA PRO A 326 18.76 5.06 15.84
C PRO A 326 17.86 4.49 16.94
N ALA A 327 17.89 5.08 18.14
CA ALA A 327 17.05 4.64 19.27
C ALA A 327 15.56 4.93 19.01
N LEU A 328 15.26 6.08 18.41
CA LEU A 328 13.89 6.46 18.04
C LEU A 328 13.31 5.52 16.98
N LEU A 329 14.09 5.17 15.95
CA LEU A 329 13.67 4.16 14.98
C LEU A 329 13.47 2.80 15.64
N ALA A 330 14.36 2.39 16.55
CA ALA A 330 14.22 1.12 17.27
C ALA A 330 12.94 1.02 18.12
N VAL A 331 12.47 2.14 18.71
CA VAL A 331 11.16 2.20 19.39
C VAL A 331 10.03 1.89 18.42
N PHE A 332 10.03 2.53 17.26
CA PHE A 332 9.04 2.27 16.22
C PHE A 332 9.09 0.82 15.73
N GLU A 333 10.29 0.28 15.45
CA GLU A 333 10.46 -1.09 14.98
C GLU A 333 9.91 -2.13 15.94
N LYS A 334 10.17 -1.95 17.23
CA LYS A 334 9.61 -2.82 18.28
C LYS A 334 8.08 -2.82 18.19
N GLY A 335 7.47 -1.64 18.11
CA GLY A 335 6.03 -1.48 17.96
C GLY A 335 5.48 -2.12 16.70
N LEU A 336 6.16 -1.91 15.56
CA LEU A 336 5.78 -2.49 14.28
C LEU A 336 5.83 -4.02 14.32
N ALA A 337 6.87 -4.60 14.93
CA ALA A 337 6.98 -6.05 15.12
C ALA A 337 5.84 -6.61 15.99
N GLU A 338 5.48 -5.92 17.07
CA GLU A 338 4.39 -6.32 17.96
C GLU A 338 3.03 -6.32 17.23
N ILE A 339 2.69 -5.26 16.50
CA ILE A 339 1.42 -5.18 15.76
C ILE A 339 1.36 -6.15 14.57
N ARG A 340 2.51 -6.51 13.98
CA ARG A 340 2.59 -7.60 12.99
C ARG A 340 2.32 -8.95 13.63
N ALA A 341 2.91 -9.24 14.79
CA ALA A 341 2.76 -10.51 15.48
C ALA A 341 1.34 -10.75 16.01
N ASN A 342 0.66 -9.71 16.49
CA ASN A 342 -0.68 -9.82 17.06
C ASN A 342 -1.84 -9.63 16.04
N GLY A 343 -1.51 -9.42 14.77
CA GLY A 343 -2.48 -9.26 13.67
C GLY A 343 -3.12 -7.88 13.55
N THR A 344 -2.77 -6.91 14.40
CA THR A 344 -3.27 -5.52 14.31
C THR A 344 -2.86 -4.85 13.01
N TYR A 345 -1.60 -5.03 12.58
CA TYR A 345 -1.13 -4.55 11.28
C TYR A 345 -2.02 -5.04 10.14
N GLN A 346 -2.30 -6.36 10.10
CA GLN A 346 -3.09 -6.95 9.02
C GLN A 346 -4.51 -6.38 8.97
N LYS A 347 -5.16 -6.19 10.13
CA LYS A 347 -6.49 -5.56 10.23
C LYS A 347 -6.50 -4.14 9.68
N ILE A 348 -5.49 -3.33 10.00
CA ILE A 348 -5.37 -1.95 9.50
C ILE A 348 -5.24 -1.98 7.97
N ILE A 349 -4.30 -2.75 7.42
CA ILE A 349 -4.08 -2.81 5.98
C ILE A 349 -5.33 -3.31 5.25
N ASP A 350 -5.98 -4.38 5.74
CA ASP A 350 -7.16 -4.93 5.06
C ASP A 350 -8.36 -3.96 5.11
N ALA A 351 -8.55 -3.23 6.20
CA ALA A 351 -9.58 -2.20 6.30
C ALA A 351 -9.36 -1.05 5.31
N HIS A 352 -8.12 -0.54 5.19
CA HIS A 352 -7.80 0.52 4.24
C HIS A 352 -7.81 0.04 2.79
N MET A 353 -7.26 -1.15 2.52
CA MET A 353 -7.28 -1.73 1.18
C MET A 353 -8.70 -2.05 0.71
N SER A 354 -9.56 -2.56 1.58
CA SER A 354 -10.98 -2.73 1.24
C SER A 354 -11.61 -1.40 0.80
N ARG A 355 -11.35 -0.29 1.50
CA ARG A 355 -11.88 1.04 1.13
C ARG A 355 -11.33 1.53 -0.21
N VAL A 356 -10.03 1.35 -0.43
CA VAL A 356 -9.35 1.76 -1.66
C VAL A 356 -9.92 1.00 -2.86
N TRP A 357 -10.04 -0.32 -2.73
CA TRP A 357 -10.46 -1.19 -3.81
C TRP A 357 -11.98 -1.25 -4.02
N ALA A 358 -12.80 -0.94 -3.01
CA ALA A 358 -14.24 -0.70 -3.21
C ALA A 358 -14.52 0.45 -4.19
N GLY A 359 -13.52 1.33 -4.40
CA GLY A 359 -13.58 2.43 -5.34
C GLY A 359 -13.22 2.07 -6.78
N PHE A 360 -12.76 0.86 -7.08
CA PHE A 360 -12.33 0.42 -8.42
C PHE A 360 -13.02 -0.88 -8.81
#